data_AF-A0A6V8LND7-F1
#
_entry.id   AF-A0A6V8LND7-F1
#
_cell.length_a   1.000
_cell.length_b   1.000
_cell.length_c   1.000
_cell.angle_alpha   90.00
_cell.angle_beta   90.00
_cell.angle_gamma   90.00
#
_symmetry.space_group_name_H-M   'P 1'
#
loop_
_entity.id
_entity.type
_entity.pdbx_description
1 polymer ?
#
loop_
_entity_poly.entity_id
_entity_poly.type
_entity_poly.pdbx_seq_one_letter_code
_entity_poly.pdbx_strand_id
1 'polypeptide(L)'
;MWERGDPEATTSSGAKQLGTTVSGTNDLVTGRLAGAAAGDHDIDGGTTSVRSPAIALPATGTLNLSLSWYLAHGSNASSADFFRVSIVHNAGTTALFTQAGAASNRNGAWATGSWNVTAYAGQSVRILVEAADASTASLVEAGVDDARITSQ
;
A
#
# COMPACT_ATOMS: atom_id res chain seq x y z
N MET A 1 9.65 -2.28 5.07
CA MET A 1 9.34 -3.73 5.00
C MET A 1 7.84 -3.92 4.81
N TRP A 2 7.31 -5.10 4.48
CA TRP A 2 5.86 -5.37 4.56
C TRP A 2 5.61 -6.60 5.43
N GLU A 3 4.65 -6.50 6.34
CA GLU A 3 4.27 -7.56 7.27
C GLU A 3 2.76 -7.77 7.27
N ARG A 4 2.33 -9.03 7.43
CA ARG A 4 0.93 -9.38 7.67
C ARG A 4 0.71 -9.57 9.16
N GLY A 5 -0.23 -8.85 9.76
CA GLY A 5 -0.54 -9.02 11.18
C GLY A 5 -1.58 -8.03 11.68
N ASP A 6 -1.93 -8.15 12.96
CA ASP A 6 -2.64 -7.11 13.70
C ASP A 6 -1.65 -5.94 13.96
N PRO A 7 -1.90 -4.73 13.41
CA PRO A 7 -0.96 -3.63 13.53
C PRO A 7 -1.08 -2.94 14.89
N GLU A 8 0.04 -2.59 15.50
CA GLU A 8 0.10 -1.71 16.66
C GLU A 8 0.09 -0.24 16.21
N ALA A 9 -0.58 0.64 16.96
CA ALA A 9 -0.68 2.05 16.57
C ALA A 9 0.65 2.80 16.75
N THR A 10 1.05 3.54 15.72
CA THR A 10 2.19 4.47 15.78
C THR A 10 1.69 5.90 15.58
N THR A 11 2.12 6.82 16.44
CA THR A 11 1.74 8.24 16.39
C THR A 11 2.96 9.14 16.40
N SER A 12 2.98 10.11 15.50
CA SER A 12 3.94 11.21 15.46
C SER A 12 3.30 12.39 14.73
N SER A 13 3.04 13.48 15.45
CA SER A 13 2.23 14.62 14.95
C SER A 13 0.86 14.20 14.37
N GLY A 14 0.28 13.13 14.92
CA GLY A 14 -0.92 12.45 14.42
C GLY A 14 -0.66 10.98 14.04
N ALA A 15 -1.72 10.25 13.69
CA ALA A 15 -1.63 8.82 13.40
C ALA A 15 -0.73 8.54 12.19
N LYS A 16 0.16 7.55 12.30
CA LYS A 16 1.04 7.08 11.23
C LYS A 16 0.68 5.64 10.85
N GLN A 17 0.60 4.77 11.85
CA GLN A 17 -0.01 3.43 11.73
C GLN A 17 -1.31 3.39 12.53
N LEU A 18 -2.37 2.83 11.95
CA LEU A 18 -3.75 3.00 12.44
C LEU A 18 -4.17 2.06 13.58
N GLY A 19 -3.34 1.08 13.96
CA GLY A 19 -3.63 0.17 15.07
C GLY A 19 -4.89 -0.70 14.91
N THR A 20 -5.52 -0.65 13.74
CA THR A 20 -6.81 -1.27 13.42
C THR A 20 -6.82 -1.67 11.95
N THR A 21 -7.45 -2.80 11.66
CA THR A 21 -7.64 -3.30 10.29
C THR A 21 -8.98 -2.83 9.73
N VAL A 22 -9.15 -2.91 8.41
CA VAL A 22 -10.45 -2.63 7.76
C VAL A 22 -11.40 -3.79 7.99
N SER A 23 -10.88 -5.00 7.87
CA SER A 23 -11.62 -6.22 8.16
C SER A 23 -10.77 -7.26 8.88
N GLY A 24 -11.42 -8.26 9.48
CA GLY A 24 -10.72 -9.35 10.17
C GLY A 24 -9.80 -8.87 11.29
N THR A 25 -8.62 -9.48 11.38
CA THR A 25 -7.62 -9.24 12.45
C THR A 25 -6.24 -8.94 11.89
N ASN A 26 -6.02 -9.08 10.58
CA ASN A 26 -4.72 -8.81 9.99
C ASN A 26 -4.87 -8.03 8.70
N ASP A 27 -4.06 -7.01 8.51
CA ASP A 27 -3.82 -6.31 7.25
C ASP A 27 -2.38 -6.54 6.78
N LEU A 28 -1.96 -5.84 5.72
CA LEU A 28 -0.56 -5.72 5.32
C LEU A 28 -0.07 -4.30 5.63
N VAL A 29 0.98 -4.17 6.43
CA VAL A 29 1.53 -2.85 6.83
C VAL A 29 3.04 -2.80 6.76
N THR A 30 3.60 -1.60 6.79
CA THR A 30 5.03 -1.36 6.77
C THR A 30 5.71 -1.57 8.12
N GLY A 31 5.59 -2.78 8.69
CA GLY A 31 6.10 -3.12 10.03
C GLY A 31 4.99 -3.10 11.06
N ARG A 32 4.54 -4.28 11.53
CA ARG A 32 3.28 -4.36 12.28
C ARG A 32 3.38 -3.90 13.74
N LEU A 33 4.59 -3.85 14.30
CA LEU A 33 4.81 -3.45 15.69
C LEU A 33 5.10 -1.94 15.75
N ALA A 34 4.75 -1.29 16.86
CA ALA A 34 4.99 0.15 17.03
C ALA A 34 6.43 0.48 17.45
N GLY A 35 7.12 -0.48 18.07
CA GLY A 35 8.44 -0.26 18.67
C GLY A 35 8.40 0.59 19.94
N ALA A 36 9.57 1.04 20.39
CA ALA A 36 9.74 1.96 21.52
C ALA A 36 9.65 3.44 21.10
N ALA A 37 9.96 3.76 19.84
CA ALA A 37 9.82 5.09 19.25
C ALA A 37 9.16 5.03 17.87
N ALA A 38 8.57 6.15 17.45
CA ALA A 38 7.74 6.19 16.24
C ALA A 38 8.48 5.90 14.92
N GLY A 39 9.81 5.90 14.90
CA GLY A 39 10.63 5.56 13.73
C GLY A 39 11.23 4.15 13.77
N ASP A 40 10.94 3.33 14.79
CA ASP A 40 11.63 2.04 14.98
C ASP A 40 11.32 1.00 13.88
N HIS A 41 10.17 1.15 13.23
CA HIS A 41 9.70 0.26 12.17
C HIS A 41 9.30 1.04 10.92
N ASP A 42 9.81 2.26 10.75
CA ASP A 42 9.54 3.03 9.56
C ASP A 42 10.19 2.41 8.31
N ILE A 43 9.87 2.97 7.15
CA ILE A 43 10.60 2.63 5.93
C ILE A 43 11.96 3.35 6.01
N ASP A 44 13.01 2.64 6.44
CA ASP A 44 14.38 3.17 6.63
C ASP A 44 15.13 3.55 5.33
N GLY A 45 14.56 4.41 4.49
CA GLY A 45 15.19 4.85 3.24
C GLY A 45 15.05 3.85 2.08
N GLY A 46 14.43 4.28 0.99
CA GLY A 46 14.25 3.51 -0.25
C GLY A 46 12.82 3.03 -0.46
N THR A 47 12.65 1.93 -1.20
CA THR A 47 11.34 1.37 -1.56
C THR A 47 11.22 -0.05 -1.07
N THR A 48 10.13 -0.36 -0.37
CA THR A 48 9.75 -1.71 0.01
C THR A 48 8.53 -2.17 -0.76
N SER A 49 8.44 -3.47 -1.05
CA SER A 49 7.34 -3.99 -1.86
C SER A 49 6.85 -5.35 -1.40
N VAL A 50 5.58 -5.64 -1.69
CA VAL A 50 4.96 -6.94 -1.53
C VAL A 50 4.19 -7.29 -2.80
N ARG A 51 4.21 -8.56 -3.17
CA ARG A 51 3.60 -9.06 -4.41
C ARG A 51 2.69 -10.24 -4.11
N SER A 52 1.49 -10.21 -4.69
CA SER A 52 0.55 -11.33 -4.58
C SER A 52 1.07 -12.60 -5.28
N PRO A 53 0.51 -13.77 -4.97
CA PRO A 53 0.55 -14.92 -5.87
C PRO A 53 -0.01 -14.57 -7.25
N ALA A 54 0.22 -15.46 -8.22
CA ALA A 54 -0.39 -15.34 -9.54
C ALA A 54 -1.92 -15.49 -9.46
N ILE A 55 -2.64 -14.61 -10.13
CA ILE A 55 -4.10 -14.58 -10.21
C ILE A 55 -4.47 -14.80 -11.68
N ALA A 56 -5.16 -15.89 -11.98
CA ALA A 56 -5.73 -16.12 -13.31
C ALA A 56 -6.99 -15.26 -13.45
N LEU A 57 -6.99 -14.34 -14.42
CA LEU A 57 -8.14 -13.48 -14.68
C LEU A 57 -9.13 -14.16 -15.65
N PRO A 58 -10.45 -13.98 -15.45
CA PRO A 58 -11.44 -14.38 -16.43
C PRO A 58 -11.15 -13.79 -17.82
N ALA A 59 -11.43 -14.54 -18.88
CA ALA A 59 -11.17 -14.11 -20.25
C ALA A 59 -12.17 -13.07 -20.79
N THR A 60 -13.30 -12.90 -20.10
CA THR A 60 -14.38 -11.98 -20.48
C THR A 60 -14.98 -11.33 -19.23
N GLY A 61 -15.79 -10.29 -19.43
CA GLY A 61 -16.40 -9.52 -18.35
C GLY A 61 -15.59 -8.28 -17.98
N THR A 62 -16.21 -7.39 -17.20
CA THR A 62 -15.52 -6.19 -16.69
C THR A 62 -14.83 -6.54 -15.39
N LEU A 63 -13.51 -6.35 -15.33
CA LEU A 63 -12.70 -6.68 -14.17
C LEU A 63 -12.28 -5.40 -13.44
N ASN A 64 -12.42 -5.39 -12.11
CA ASN A 64 -11.92 -4.32 -11.25
C ASN A 64 -11.06 -4.90 -10.12
N LEU A 65 -9.93 -4.25 -9.84
CA LEU A 65 -9.16 -4.42 -8.62
C LEU A 65 -9.61 -3.36 -7.62
N SER A 66 -10.05 -3.77 -6.44
CA SER A 66 -10.33 -2.89 -5.30
C SER A 66 -9.48 -3.25 -4.10
N LEU A 67 -9.15 -2.26 -3.27
CA LEU A 67 -8.50 -2.45 -1.97
C LEU A 67 -8.73 -1.23 -1.08
N SER A 68 -8.52 -1.41 0.22
CA SER A 68 -8.33 -0.32 1.17
C SER A 68 -6.85 -0.04 1.36
N TRP A 69 -6.48 1.23 1.50
CA TRP A 69 -5.09 1.65 1.62
C TRP A 69 -4.95 2.93 2.45
N TYR A 70 -3.73 3.18 2.94
CA TYR A 70 -3.30 4.51 3.37
C TYR A 70 -1.82 4.75 3.06
N LEU A 71 -1.46 6.03 2.97
CA LEU A 71 -0.09 6.54 3.09
C LEU A 71 -0.12 7.59 4.20
N ALA A 72 0.75 7.44 5.19
CA ALA A 72 0.98 8.42 6.24
C ALA A 72 2.44 8.85 6.21
N HIS A 73 2.69 10.14 6.41
CA HIS A 73 4.07 10.64 6.42
C HIS A 73 4.24 11.90 7.26
N GLY A 74 5.47 12.13 7.73
CA GLY A 74 5.89 13.37 8.38
C GLY A 74 5.91 14.57 7.42
N SER A 75 6.03 15.79 7.96
CA SER A 75 6.11 17.01 7.15
C SER A 75 7.42 17.21 6.41
N ASN A 76 8.42 16.40 6.70
CA ASN A 76 9.72 16.34 6.03
C ASN A 76 9.77 15.34 4.86
N ALA A 77 8.63 14.72 4.52
CA ALA A 77 8.50 13.92 3.30
C ALA A 77 8.40 14.79 2.04
N SER A 78 8.45 14.15 0.88
CA SER A 78 8.36 14.76 -0.44
C SER A 78 7.56 13.88 -1.40
N SER A 79 7.44 14.30 -2.66
CA SER A 79 6.80 13.50 -3.70
C SER A 79 7.59 12.26 -4.12
N ALA A 80 8.83 12.10 -3.66
CA ALA A 80 9.59 10.87 -3.86
C ALA A 80 9.17 9.76 -2.87
N ASP A 81 8.50 10.12 -1.78
CA ASP A 81 7.92 9.18 -0.83
C ASP A 81 6.51 8.86 -1.33
N PHE A 82 6.13 7.58 -1.42
CA PHE A 82 4.87 7.22 -2.07
C PHE A 82 4.29 5.90 -1.61
N PHE A 83 3.02 5.71 -1.90
CA PHE A 83 2.35 4.41 -1.98
C PHE A 83 1.90 4.16 -3.42
N ARG A 84 2.17 2.98 -3.97
CA ARG A 84 1.84 2.63 -5.36
C ARG A 84 1.26 1.24 -5.46
N VAL A 85 0.21 1.12 -6.27
CA VAL A 85 -0.43 -0.14 -6.65
C VAL A 85 -0.21 -0.35 -8.14
N SER A 86 0.35 -1.50 -8.48
CA SER A 86 0.67 -1.88 -9.84
C SER A 86 0.12 -3.28 -10.15
N ILE A 87 -0.12 -3.52 -11.43
CA ILE A 87 -0.41 -4.86 -11.95
C ILE A 87 0.81 -5.35 -12.73
N VAL A 88 1.29 -6.53 -12.38
CA VAL A 88 2.36 -7.24 -13.07
C VAL A 88 1.71 -8.25 -14.01
N HIS A 89 2.00 -8.13 -15.29
CA HIS A 89 1.45 -8.93 -16.38
C HIS A 89 2.58 -9.41 -17.30
N ASN A 90 2.23 -10.16 -18.35
CA ASN A 90 3.22 -10.78 -19.25
C ASN A 90 4.14 -9.76 -19.97
N ALA A 91 3.62 -8.59 -20.31
CA ALA A 91 4.32 -7.53 -21.03
C ALA A 91 5.06 -6.54 -20.10
N GLY A 92 4.98 -6.72 -18.78
CA GLY A 92 5.68 -5.88 -17.81
C GLY A 92 4.82 -5.52 -16.60
N THR A 93 5.07 -4.33 -16.05
CA THR A 93 4.36 -3.81 -14.88
C THR A 93 3.71 -2.48 -15.24
N THR A 94 2.42 -2.35 -14.96
CA THR A 94 1.68 -1.09 -15.14
C THR A 94 1.25 -0.56 -13.78
N ALA A 95 1.57 0.70 -13.48
CA ALA A 95 1.05 1.39 -12.30
C ALA A 95 -0.43 1.72 -12.51
N LEU A 96 -1.29 1.27 -11.60
CA LEU A 96 -2.72 1.58 -11.59
C LEU A 96 -3.01 2.83 -10.76
N PHE A 97 -2.23 3.05 -9.71
CA PHE A 97 -2.39 4.15 -8.78
C PHE A 97 -1.07 4.52 -8.11
N THR A 98 -0.88 5.82 -7.85
CA THR A 98 0.22 6.31 -7.01
C THR A 98 -0.29 7.46 -6.17
N GLN A 99 -0.16 7.32 -4.85
CA GLN A 99 -0.25 8.42 -3.91
C GLN A 99 1.16 8.89 -3.58
N ALA A 100 1.53 10.06 -4.09
CA ALA A 100 2.76 10.72 -3.65
C ALA A 100 2.57 11.36 -2.27
N GLY A 101 3.65 11.41 -1.50
CA GLY A 101 3.79 12.22 -0.31
C GLY A 101 3.96 13.70 -0.65
N ALA A 102 4.12 14.52 0.38
CA ALA A 102 4.28 15.95 0.27
C ALA A 102 5.02 16.51 1.49
N ALA A 103 5.52 17.74 1.37
CA ALA A 103 6.14 18.49 2.47
C ALA A 103 5.09 19.03 3.47
N SER A 104 4.23 18.14 3.95
CA SER A 104 3.17 18.40 4.93
C SER A 104 2.88 17.12 5.71
N ASN A 105 2.42 17.25 6.96
CA ASN A 105 2.06 16.06 7.73
C ASN A 105 0.78 15.45 7.16
N ARG A 106 0.83 14.14 6.87
CA ARG A 106 -0.34 13.35 6.46
C ARG A 106 -0.57 12.25 7.48
N ASN A 107 -1.76 12.26 8.08
CA ASN A 107 -2.17 11.18 8.97
C ASN A 107 -2.60 9.96 8.17
N GLY A 108 -2.36 8.78 8.74
CA GLY A 108 -2.98 7.54 8.28
C GLY A 108 -4.50 7.69 8.34
N ALA A 109 -5.18 7.27 7.28
CA ALA A 109 -6.62 7.17 7.22
C ALA A 109 -6.96 6.19 6.10
N TRP A 110 -7.75 5.16 6.40
CA TRP A 110 -8.18 4.19 5.39
C TRP A 110 -8.99 4.89 4.28
N ALA A 111 -8.53 4.70 3.05
CA ALA A 111 -9.23 5.09 1.83
C ALA A 111 -9.45 3.85 0.96
N THR A 112 -10.49 3.85 0.14
CA THR A 112 -10.76 2.76 -0.81
C THR A 112 -10.34 3.19 -2.22
N GLY A 113 -9.69 2.29 -2.95
CA GLY A 113 -9.39 2.42 -4.37
C GLY A 113 -10.10 1.35 -5.19
N SER A 114 -10.47 1.68 -6.42
CA SER A 114 -10.99 0.73 -7.41
C SER A 114 -10.50 1.11 -8.80
N TRP A 115 -9.86 0.18 -9.50
CA TRP A 115 -9.26 0.40 -10.81
C TRP A 115 -9.68 -0.69 -11.80
N ASN A 116 -10.04 -0.27 -13.00
CA ASN A 116 -10.36 -1.20 -14.07
C ASN A 116 -9.10 -1.95 -14.51
N VAL A 117 -9.22 -3.28 -14.59
CA VAL A 117 -8.15 -4.19 -15.03
C VAL A 117 -8.64 -5.10 -16.17
N THR A 118 -9.74 -4.71 -16.86
CA THR A 118 -10.31 -5.48 -17.97
C THR A 118 -9.32 -5.69 -19.12
N ALA A 119 -8.40 -4.74 -19.33
CA ALA A 119 -7.35 -4.85 -20.35
C ALA A 119 -6.43 -6.08 -20.16
N TYR A 120 -6.45 -6.70 -18.98
CA TYR A 120 -5.65 -7.88 -18.65
C TYR A 120 -6.49 -9.18 -18.60
N ALA A 121 -7.75 -9.14 -19.05
CA ALA A 121 -8.63 -10.32 -19.10
C ALA A 121 -7.95 -11.50 -19.82
N GLY A 122 -8.12 -12.70 -19.26
CA GLY A 122 -7.52 -13.94 -19.76
C GLY A 122 -6.04 -14.12 -19.46
N GLN A 123 -5.38 -13.14 -18.83
CA GLN A 123 -3.99 -13.24 -18.42
C GLN A 123 -3.84 -13.80 -17.01
N SER A 124 -2.64 -14.27 -16.69
CA SER A 124 -2.20 -14.46 -15.31
C SER A 124 -1.45 -13.22 -14.84
N VAL A 125 -1.95 -12.55 -13.80
CA VAL A 125 -1.40 -11.29 -13.28
C VAL A 125 -0.97 -11.43 -11.83
N ARG A 126 -0.24 -10.44 -11.32
CA ARG A 126 0.01 -10.26 -9.87
C ARG A 126 -0.25 -8.81 -9.50
N ILE A 127 -0.66 -8.58 -8.26
CA ILE A 127 -0.73 -7.25 -7.68
C ILE A 127 0.62 -6.97 -7.01
N LEU A 128 1.22 -5.83 -7.32
CA LEU A 128 2.43 -5.33 -6.69
C LEU A 128 2.06 -4.06 -5.92
N VAL A 129 2.37 -4.05 -4.63
CA VAL A 129 2.23 -2.89 -3.75
C VAL A 129 3.63 -2.43 -3.36
N GLU A 130 3.86 -1.14 -3.46
CA GLU A 130 5.12 -0.49 -3.11
C GLU A 130 4.85 0.67 -2.17
N ALA A 131 5.71 0.84 -1.17
CA ALA A 131 5.79 2.05 -0.36
C ALA A 131 7.24 2.52 -0.30
N ALA A 132 7.45 3.83 -0.28
CA ALA A 132 8.77 4.43 -0.32
C ALA A 132 8.93 5.59 0.66
N ASP A 133 10.07 5.61 1.33
CA ASP A 133 10.71 6.79 1.95
C ASP A 133 11.99 7.04 1.16
N ALA A 134 11.87 7.56 -0.06
CA ALA A 134 12.97 7.65 -1.02
C ALA A 134 13.65 9.03 -1.05
N SER A 135 13.26 9.95 -0.16
CA SER A 135 13.82 11.29 -0.10
C SER A 135 14.77 11.50 1.10
N THR A 136 14.72 12.66 1.74
CA THR A 136 15.36 12.86 3.05
C THR A 136 14.65 12.03 4.09
N ALA A 137 15.40 11.43 5.01
CA ALA A 137 14.85 10.58 6.09
C ALA A 137 13.55 11.16 6.66
N SER A 138 12.45 10.43 6.52
CA SER A 138 11.14 10.85 6.96
C SER A 138 10.35 9.66 7.50
N LEU A 139 9.49 9.93 8.49
CA LEU A 139 8.62 8.87 8.97
C LEU A 139 7.53 8.62 7.93
N VAL A 140 7.55 7.44 7.31
CA VAL A 140 6.57 7.00 6.30
C VAL A 140 6.00 5.64 6.70
N GLU A 141 4.68 5.56 6.69
CA GLU A 141 3.92 4.34 6.97
C GLU A 141 2.86 4.10 5.89
N ALA A 142 2.63 2.85 5.53
CA ALA A 142 1.59 2.46 4.59
C ALA A 142 0.89 1.17 5.04
N GLY A 143 -0.39 1.07 4.70
CA GLY A 143 -1.21 -0.10 4.97
C GLY A 143 -2.09 -0.45 3.77
N VAL A 144 -2.38 -1.75 3.61
CA VAL A 144 -3.30 -2.30 2.61
C VAL A 144 -4.15 -3.38 3.23
N ASP A 145 -5.44 -3.35 2.95
CA ASP A 145 -6.38 -4.38 3.36
C ASP A 145 -7.46 -4.62 2.27
N ASP A 146 -8.21 -5.71 2.40
CA ASP A 146 -9.37 -6.05 1.56
C ASP A 146 -9.10 -6.05 0.04
N ALA A 147 -7.89 -6.44 -0.37
CA ALA A 147 -7.53 -6.53 -1.78
C ALA A 147 -8.33 -7.63 -2.51
N ARG A 148 -9.08 -7.23 -3.53
CA ARG A 148 -9.99 -8.11 -4.26
C ARG A 148 -10.05 -7.77 -5.74
N ILE A 149 -10.11 -8.79 -6.59
CA ILE A 149 -10.50 -8.66 -7.99
C ILE A 149 -11.90 -9.23 -8.19
N THR A 150 -12.78 -8.49 -8.84
CA THR A 150 -14.15 -8.92 -9.16
C THR A 150 -14.42 -8.83 -10.65
N SER A 151 -15.18 -9.80 -11.16
CA SER A 151 -15.89 -9.67 -12.43
C SER A 151 -17.28 -9.11 -12.17
N GLN A 152 -17.69 -8.14 -12.99
CA GLN A 152 -19.05 -7.61 -13.09
C GLN A 152 -19.75 -8.19 -14.32
#